data_AF-A0A2V8IV43-F1
#
_entry.id   AF-A0A2V8IV43-F1
#
_cell.length_a   1.000
_cell.length_b   1.000
_cell.length_c   1.000
_cell.angle_alpha   90.00
_cell.angle_beta   90.00
_cell.angle_gamma   90.00
#
_symmetry.space_group_name_H-M   'P 1'
#
loop_
_entity.id
_entity.type
_entity.pdbx_description
1 polymer ?
#
loop_
_entity_poly.entity_id
_entity_poly.type
_entity_poly.pdbx_seq_one_letter_code
_entity_poly.pdbx_strand_id
1 'polypeptide(L)'
;SEETTDPQTYFRPIELRGKSIAAVCAVPPFQADALDFLTTSLQHAIEVFGLKMRSPAPKPAVTSQANTVPKTLSAPGEAPVDPKAHADARRTARLLVSEIKLYHERELKEGREHADIYRRLQKEIDLGREAYKRRVPAAVLVAHDYFHEELIRILTENDPSRMGAGYPGPMNSKDV
;
A
#
# COMPACT_ATOMS: atom_id res chain seq x y z
N SER A 1 8.48 -29.27 30.11
CA SER A 1 8.45 -27.93 29.52
C SER A 1 7.21 -27.24 30.03
N GLU A 2 7.35 -26.48 31.11
CA GLU A 2 6.24 -25.75 31.72
C GLU A 2 5.95 -24.52 30.87
N GLU A 3 4.71 -24.43 30.41
CA GLU A 3 4.16 -23.28 29.71
C GLU A 3 3.97 -22.16 30.74
N THR A 4 4.97 -21.28 30.85
CA THR A 4 4.86 -20.05 31.66
C THR A 4 3.97 -19.06 30.93
N THR A 5 2.65 -19.31 30.96
CA THR A 5 1.64 -18.33 30.55
C THR A 5 1.55 -17.28 31.64
N ASP A 6 2.32 -16.20 31.46
CA ASP A 6 2.35 -15.06 32.36
C ASP A 6 0.96 -14.36 32.38
N PRO A 7 0.23 -14.37 33.52
CA PRO A 7 -1.17 -13.93 33.59
C PRO A 7 -1.40 -12.42 33.45
N GLN A 8 -0.37 -11.64 33.11
CA GLN A 8 -0.47 -10.17 32.96
C GLN A 8 -0.48 -9.66 31.52
N THR A 9 -0.52 -10.53 30.52
CA THR A 9 -0.53 -10.13 29.11
C THR A 9 -1.94 -9.74 28.66
N TYR A 10 -2.11 -8.52 28.12
CA TYR A 10 -3.35 -8.17 27.44
C TYR A 10 -3.43 -8.91 26.11
N PHE A 11 -4.52 -9.63 25.89
CA PHE A 11 -4.81 -10.33 24.65
C PHE A 11 -6.27 -10.15 24.28
N ARG A 12 -6.55 -9.49 23.15
CA ARG A 12 -7.92 -9.31 22.64
C ARG A 12 -8.02 -9.61 21.14
N PRO A 13 -8.88 -10.56 20.73
CA PRO A 13 -9.13 -10.80 19.31
C PRO A 13 -9.93 -9.63 18.70
N ILE A 14 -9.62 -9.31 17.45
CA ILE A 14 -10.41 -8.41 16.61
C ILE A 14 -11.31 -9.27 15.75
N GLU A 15 -12.62 -9.12 15.90
CA GLU A 15 -13.63 -9.90 15.18
C GLU A 15 -14.35 -9.05 14.13
N LEU A 16 -14.59 -9.62 12.97
CA LEU A 16 -15.45 -9.07 11.93
C LEU A 16 -16.53 -10.07 11.59
N ARG A 17 -17.80 -9.69 11.77
CA ARG A 17 -18.95 -10.55 11.44
C ARG A 17 -18.83 -11.96 12.04
N GLY A 18 -18.37 -12.05 13.29
CA GLY A 18 -18.17 -13.31 14.02
C GLY A 18 -16.93 -14.12 13.61
N LYS A 19 -16.00 -13.54 12.84
CA LYS A 19 -14.71 -14.17 12.49
C LYS A 19 -13.56 -13.36 13.06
N SER A 20 -12.72 -13.98 13.88
CA SER A 20 -11.47 -13.37 14.34
C SER A 20 -10.49 -13.20 13.17
N ILE A 21 -9.99 -11.98 12.97
CA ILE A 21 -9.09 -11.63 11.86
C ILE A 21 -7.69 -11.19 12.32
N ALA A 22 -7.54 -10.81 13.59
CA ALA A 22 -6.29 -10.36 14.20
C ALA A 22 -6.43 -10.43 15.73
N ALA A 23 -5.34 -10.15 16.45
CA ALA A 23 -5.37 -9.96 17.90
C ALA A 23 -4.44 -8.80 18.31
N VAL A 24 -4.86 -8.04 19.31
CA VAL A 24 -4.04 -7.03 19.98
C VAL A 24 -3.39 -7.69 21.18
N CYS A 25 -2.07 -7.61 21.26
CA CYS A 25 -1.28 -8.16 22.36
C CYS A 25 -0.43 -7.05 22.97
N ALA A 26 -0.43 -6.92 24.31
CA ALA A 26 0.46 -6.00 25.00
C ALA A 26 0.96 -6.61 26.32
N VAL A 27 2.24 -6.33 26.63
CA VAL A 27 2.89 -6.71 27.89
C VAL A 27 2.95 -5.45 28.76
N PRO A 28 2.79 -5.53 30.10
CA PRO A 28 2.82 -4.37 30.99
C PRO A 28 4.10 -3.54 30.88
N PRO A 29 4.06 -2.23 31.22
CA PRO A 29 2.90 -1.49 31.74
C PRO A 29 1.99 -0.97 30.62
N PHE A 30 0.68 -1.17 30.77
CA PHE A 30 -0.35 -0.56 29.92
C PHE A 30 -1.56 -0.17 30.76
N GLN A 31 -2.39 0.75 30.25
CA GLN A 31 -3.72 1.01 30.81
C GLN A 31 -4.74 0.14 30.07
N ALA A 32 -5.38 -0.79 30.78
CA ALA A 32 -6.33 -1.73 30.19
C ALA A 32 -7.48 -1.02 29.48
N ASP A 33 -8.06 0.00 30.13
CA ASP A 33 -9.20 0.75 29.59
C ASP A 33 -8.87 1.48 28.28
N ALA A 34 -7.65 2.03 28.18
CA ALA A 34 -7.19 2.68 26.95
C ALA A 34 -7.02 1.67 25.81
N LEU A 35 -6.50 0.48 26.12
CA LEU A 35 -6.28 -0.57 25.12
C LEU A 35 -7.60 -1.21 24.66
N ASP A 36 -8.59 -1.31 25.55
CA ASP A 36 -9.95 -1.73 25.20
C ASP A 36 -10.67 -0.70 24.33
N PHE A 37 -10.54 0.59 24.65
CA PHE A 37 -11.08 1.66 23.82
C PHE A 37 -10.46 1.65 22.43
N LEU A 38 -9.14 1.51 22.34
CA LEU A 38 -8.41 1.43 21.06
C LEU A 38 -8.80 0.20 20.25
N THR A 39 -8.90 -0.97 20.89
CA THR A 39 -9.29 -2.22 20.24
C THR A 39 -10.72 -2.13 19.68
N THR A 40 -11.64 -1.58 20.48
CA THR A 40 -13.03 -1.36 20.07
C THR A 40 -13.13 -0.35 18.92
N SER A 41 -12.41 0.76 19.01
CA SER A 41 -12.38 1.80 17.97
C SER A 41 -11.81 1.25 16.67
N LEU A 42 -10.75 0.44 16.74
CA LEU A 42 -10.14 -0.22 15.60
C LEU A 42 -11.11 -1.21 14.93
N GLN A 43 -11.84 -2.01 15.71
CA GLN A 43 -12.84 -2.94 15.18
C GLN A 43 -13.94 -2.18 14.40
N HIS A 44 -14.50 -1.12 14.98
CA HIS A 44 -15.51 -0.29 14.31
C HIS A 44 -14.96 0.38 13.04
N ALA A 45 -13.72 0.89 13.08
CA ALA A 45 -13.10 1.50 11.91
C ALA A 45 -12.93 0.49 10.76
N ILE A 46 -12.56 -0.76 11.07
CA ILE A 46 -12.45 -1.81 10.06
C ILE A 46 -13.82 -2.12 9.44
N GLU A 47 -14.89 -2.17 10.24
CA GLU A 47 -16.25 -2.41 9.74
C GLU A 47 -16.79 -1.26 8.88
N VAL A 48 -16.59 -0.01 9.31
CA VAL A 48 -17.14 1.17 8.65
C VAL A 48 -16.36 1.52 7.38
N PHE A 49 -15.03 1.47 7.44
CA PHE A 49 -14.17 1.93 6.34
C PHE A 49 -13.64 0.79 5.47
N GLY A 50 -13.95 -0.48 5.80
CA GLY A 50 -13.45 -1.64 5.07
C GLY A 50 -11.91 -1.72 5.08
N LEU A 51 -11.28 -1.34 6.19
CA LEU A 51 -9.82 -1.34 6.32
C LEU A 51 -9.30 -2.76 6.17
N LYS A 52 -8.56 -3.01 5.08
CA LYS A 52 -8.01 -4.33 4.80
C LYS A 52 -6.72 -4.52 5.59
N MET A 53 -6.83 -5.08 6.79
CA MET A 53 -5.68 -5.47 7.60
C MET A 53 -4.89 -6.55 6.84
N ARG A 54 -3.67 -6.22 6.41
CA ARG A 54 -2.73 -7.19 5.86
C ARG A 54 -1.91 -7.74 7.03
N SER A 55 -2.14 -9.00 7.38
CA SER A 55 -1.40 -9.64 8.47
C SER A 55 0.09 -9.76 8.10
N PRO A 56 1.03 -9.22 8.89
CA PRO A 56 2.42 -9.61 8.79
C PRO A 56 2.56 -10.95 9.52
N ALA A 57 2.56 -12.05 8.76
CA ALA A 57 2.84 -13.35 9.34
C ALA A 57 4.29 -13.36 9.90
N PRO A 58 4.53 -13.82 11.15
CA PRO A 58 5.87 -14.14 11.59
C PRO A 58 6.34 -15.36 10.79
N LYS A 59 7.53 -15.29 10.19
CA LYS A 59 8.17 -16.44 9.54
C LYS A 59 8.46 -17.51 10.60
N PRO A 60 8.11 -18.77 10.30
CA PRO A 60 9.13 -19.80 10.38
C PRO A 60 9.30 -20.57 9.06
N ALA A 61 10.45 -21.19 8.97
CA ALA A 61 11.09 -21.81 7.82
C ALA A 61 10.27 -22.94 7.13
N VAL A 62 10.39 -22.95 5.79
CA VAL A 62 10.37 -24.09 4.83
C VAL A 62 9.27 -25.16 5.00
N THR A 63 8.38 -25.26 4.01
CA THR A 63 8.02 -26.52 3.33
C THR A 63 7.26 -26.22 2.03
N SER A 64 7.71 -26.86 0.95
CA SER A 64 7.16 -26.87 -0.41
C SER A 64 5.78 -27.55 -0.52
N GLN A 65 5.17 -27.32 -1.69
CA GLN A 65 4.03 -28.00 -2.32
C GLN A 65 2.66 -27.32 -2.11
N ALA A 66 1.73 -27.32 -3.05
CA ALA A 66 1.70 -27.51 -4.51
C ALA A 66 0.24 -27.19 -4.92
N ASN A 67 0.04 -26.87 -6.20
CA ASN A 67 -1.26 -26.66 -6.87
C ASN A 67 -2.02 -25.37 -6.49
N THR A 68 -2.58 -24.61 -7.45
CA THR A 68 -3.19 -25.02 -8.71
C THR A 68 -2.86 -24.05 -9.85
N VAL A 69 -2.41 -24.59 -10.98
CA VAL A 69 -2.71 -23.99 -12.30
C VAL A 69 -4.23 -24.07 -12.52
N PRO A 70 -4.83 -23.04 -13.12
CA PRO A 70 -5.38 -23.29 -14.44
C PRO A 70 -4.65 -22.48 -15.50
N LYS A 71 -4.26 -23.22 -16.53
CA LYS A 71 -3.90 -22.71 -17.85
C LYS A 71 -5.17 -22.15 -18.51
N THR A 72 -5.15 -20.87 -18.87
CA THR A 72 -5.84 -20.41 -20.08
C THR A 72 -4.89 -19.49 -20.83
N LEU A 73 -4.30 -20.04 -21.88
CA LEU A 73 -3.77 -19.29 -23.02
C LEU A 73 -4.94 -18.53 -23.65
N SER A 74 -4.87 -17.20 -23.67
CA SER A 74 -5.54 -16.38 -24.68
C SER A 74 -4.79 -15.05 -24.81
N ALA A 75 -4.22 -14.81 -25.97
CA ALA A 75 -3.91 -13.49 -26.50
C ALA A 75 -4.49 -13.43 -27.93
N PRO A 76 -4.77 -12.25 -28.51
CA PRO A 76 -5.08 -10.95 -27.93
C PRO A 76 -6.45 -10.45 -28.42
N GLY A 77 -7.36 -10.21 -27.50
CA GLY A 77 -8.48 -9.28 -27.69
C GLY A 77 -8.52 -8.43 -26.44
N GLU A 78 -8.50 -7.11 -26.59
CA GLU A 78 -8.64 -6.14 -25.50
C GLU A 78 -9.98 -6.35 -24.80
N ALA A 79 -10.08 -7.34 -23.92
CA ALA A 79 -11.13 -7.36 -22.94
C ALA A 79 -10.88 -6.16 -22.02
N PRO A 80 -11.87 -5.27 -21.83
CA PRO A 80 -11.71 -4.14 -20.93
C PRO A 80 -11.33 -4.67 -19.55
N VAL A 81 -10.27 -4.10 -18.99
CA VAL A 81 -9.76 -4.47 -17.68
C VAL A 81 -10.84 -4.19 -16.63
N ASP A 82 -10.99 -5.09 -15.65
CA ASP A 82 -12.01 -5.00 -14.61
C ASP A 82 -12.00 -3.60 -13.94
N PRO A 83 -13.14 -2.87 -13.92
CA PRO A 83 -13.25 -1.57 -13.24
C PRO A 83 -12.77 -1.60 -11.78
N LYS A 84 -12.93 -2.73 -11.09
CA LYS A 84 -12.43 -2.91 -9.73
C LYS A 84 -10.90 -2.92 -9.69
N ALA A 85 -10.24 -3.55 -10.66
CA ALA A 85 -8.79 -3.55 -10.76
C ALA A 85 -8.23 -2.14 -11.00
N HIS A 86 -8.93 -1.32 -11.79
CA HIS A 86 -8.61 0.11 -11.95
C HIS A 86 -8.75 0.89 -10.64
N ALA A 87 -9.85 0.69 -9.90
CA ALA A 87 -10.07 1.35 -8.62
C ALA A 87 -9.02 0.96 -7.58
N ASP A 88 -8.68 -0.32 -7.48
CA ASP A 88 -7.66 -0.83 -6.56
C ASP A 88 -6.25 -0.33 -6.94
N ALA A 89 -5.95 -0.25 -8.24
CA ALA A 89 -4.71 0.32 -8.73
C ALA A 89 -4.59 1.81 -8.40
N ARG A 90 -5.64 2.62 -8.61
CA ARG A 90 -5.64 4.03 -8.22
C ARG A 90 -5.46 4.22 -6.71
N ARG A 91 -6.12 3.40 -5.88
CA ARG A 91 -5.94 3.41 -4.42
C ARG A 91 -4.50 3.09 -4.02
N THR A 92 -3.91 2.08 -4.66
CA THR A 92 -2.52 1.68 -4.41
C THR A 92 -1.53 2.78 -4.80
N ALA A 93 -1.72 3.43 -5.95
CA ALA A 93 -0.93 4.58 -6.38
C ALA A 93 -1.01 5.72 -5.36
N ARG A 94 -2.24 6.12 -4.98
CA ARG A 94 -2.47 7.18 -4.01
C ARG A 94 -1.81 6.91 -2.67
N LEU A 95 -1.88 5.67 -2.17
CA LEU A 95 -1.22 5.27 -0.94
C LEU A 95 0.29 5.50 -1.03
N LEU A 96 0.96 4.88 -2.01
CA LEU A 96 2.42 4.95 -2.16
C LEU A 96 2.91 6.39 -2.33
N VAL A 97 2.21 7.20 -3.13
CA VAL A 97 2.58 8.61 -3.32
C VAL A 97 2.33 9.44 -2.06
N SER A 98 1.29 9.13 -1.30
CA SER A 98 1.02 9.81 -0.01
C SER A 98 2.09 9.46 1.04
N GLU A 99 2.62 8.24 1.03
CA GLU A 99 3.77 7.85 1.88
C GLU A 99 5.02 8.67 1.52
N ILE A 100 5.34 8.82 0.23
CA ILE A 100 6.47 9.67 -0.22
C ILE A 100 6.28 11.10 0.30
N LYS A 101 5.07 11.67 0.15
CA LYS A 101 4.77 13.02 0.65
C LYS A 101 5.00 13.11 2.16
N LEU A 102 4.47 12.16 2.94
CA LEU A 102 4.51 12.19 4.41
C LEU A 102 5.94 12.09 4.96
N TYR A 103 6.79 11.26 4.34
CA TYR A 103 8.15 11.03 4.85
C TYR A 103 9.20 12.01 4.32
N HIS A 104 8.91 12.74 3.23
CA HIS A 104 9.86 13.61 2.56
C HIS A 104 9.32 15.04 2.35
N GLU A 105 8.59 15.56 3.34
CA GLU A 105 7.90 16.87 3.23
C GLU A 105 8.86 18.03 2.95
N ARG A 106 10.05 18.04 3.57
CA ARG A 106 11.04 19.10 3.40
C ARG A 106 11.60 19.12 1.98
N GLU A 107 12.09 17.97 1.51
CA GLU A 107 12.66 17.80 0.18
C GLU A 107 11.59 18.06 -0.91
N LEU A 108 10.33 17.67 -0.65
CA LEU A 108 9.21 17.96 -1.53
C LEU A 108 8.91 19.46 -1.61
N LYS A 109 8.92 20.17 -0.47
CA LYS A 109 8.70 21.61 -0.42
C LYS A 109 9.77 22.35 -1.23
N GLU A 110 11.05 22.04 -0.98
CA GLU A 110 12.16 22.63 -1.73
C GLU A 110 12.07 22.27 -3.22
N GLY A 111 11.66 21.04 -3.54
CA GLY A 111 11.46 20.58 -4.91
C GLY A 111 10.38 21.36 -5.66
N ARG A 112 9.30 21.74 -4.98
CA ARG A 112 8.24 22.58 -5.56
C ARG A 112 8.72 24.01 -5.82
N GLU A 113 9.49 24.57 -4.90
CA GLU A 113 10.05 25.93 -5.03
C GLU A 113 11.03 26.03 -6.20
N HIS A 114 11.81 24.98 -6.44
CA HIS A 114 12.85 24.97 -7.49
C HIS A 114 12.45 24.19 -8.76
N ALA A 115 11.22 23.67 -8.81
CA ALA A 115 10.71 22.81 -9.87
C ALA A 115 11.63 21.61 -10.21
N ASP A 116 12.17 20.94 -9.18
CA ASP A 116 13.10 19.82 -9.32
C ASP A 116 12.76 18.61 -8.41
N ILE A 117 11.46 18.37 -8.18
CA ILE A 117 10.97 17.28 -7.30
C ILE A 117 11.59 15.94 -7.65
N TYR A 118 11.64 15.57 -8.94
CA TYR A 118 12.17 14.26 -9.34
C TYR A 118 13.64 14.12 -8.98
N ARG A 119 14.46 15.18 -9.15
CA ARG A 119 15.88 15.14 -8.81
C ARG A 119 16.11 14.86 -7.32
N ARG A 120 15.28 15.43 -6.45
CA ARG A 120 15.41 15.33 -4.99
C ARG A 120 14.85 14.02 -4.43
N LEU A 121 13.75 13.54 -5.00
CA LEU A 121 13.01 12.37 -4.56
C LEU A 121 13.13 11.19 -5.54
N GLN A 122 14.19 11.16 -6.35
CA GLN A 122 14.34 10.18 -7.42
C GLN A 122 14.25 8.75 -6.88
N LYS A 123 15.03 8.47 -5.83
CA LYS A 123 15.11 7.15 -5.22
C LYS A 123 13.75 6.70 -4.69
N GLU A 124 13.04 7.60 -4.02
CA GLU A 124 11.74 7.34 -3.38
C GLU A 124 10.65 7.11 -4.43
N ILE A 125 10.66 7.93 -5.49
CA ILE A 125 9.75 7.80 -6.63
C ILE A 125 9.99 6.48 -7.36
N ASP A 126 11.25 6.14 -7.65
CA ASP A 126 11.61 4.91 -8.36
C ASP A 126 11.27 3.67 -7.53
N LEU A 127 11.53 3.69 -6.21
CA LEU A 127 11.09 2.64 -5.29
C LEU A 127 9.56 2.51 -5.24
N GLY A 128 8.86 3.65 -5.23
CA GLY A 128 7.40 3.69 -5.30
C GLY A 128 6.85 3.09 -6.59
N ARG A 129 7.47 3.40 -7.75
CA ARG A 129 7.14 2.81 -9.05
C ARG A 129 7.31 1.29 -9.02
N GLU A 130 8.42 0.79 -8.49
CA GLU A 130 8.66 -0.66 -8.39
C GLU A 130 7.70 -1.34 -7.42
N ALA A 131 7.37 -0.71 -6.29
CA ALA A 131 6.37 -1.21 -5.36
C ALA A 131 4.97 -1.27 -6.01
N TYR A 132 4.63 -0.27 -6.83
CA TYR A 132 3.39 -0.20 -7.58
C TYR A 132 3.30 -1.32 -8.62
N LYS A 133 4.32 -1.48 -9.47
CA LYS A 133 4.38 -2.54 -10.50
C LYS A 133 4.22 -3.95 -9.91
N ARG A 134 4.80 -4.21 -8.73
CA ARG A 134 4.67 -5.52 -8.05
C ARG A 134 3.27 -5.82 -7.52
N ARG A 135 2.44 -4.79 -7.28
CA ARG A 135 1.12 -4.94 -6.64
C ARG A 135 -0.04 -4.85 -7.63
N VAL A 136 0.18 -4.25 -8.79
CA VAL A 136 -0.87 -3.98 -9.78
C VAL A 136 -0.76 -4.95 -10.96
N PRO A 137 -1.87 -5.54 -11.43
CA PRO A 137 -1.86 -6.44 -12.58
C PRO A 137 -1.28 -5.78 -13.84
N ALA A 138 -0.48 -6.52 -14.60
CA ALA A 138 0.17 -6.02 -15.83
C ALA A 138 -0.82 -5.42 -16.84
N ALA A 139 -2.03 -6.00 -16.97
CA ALA A 139 -3.06 -5.47 -17.84
C ALA A 139 -3.49 -4.03 -17.47
N VAL A 140 -3.57 -3.72 -16.17
CA VAL A 140 -3.88 -2.35 -15.70
C VAL A 140 -2.69 -1.43 -15.96
N LEU A 141 -1.45 -1.89 -15.71
CA LEU A 141 -0.23 -1.09 -15.92
C LEU A 141 -0.04 -0.67 -17.38
N VAL A 142 -0.39 -1.55 -18.31
CA VAL A 142 -0.37 -1.24 -19.76
C VAL A 142 -1.50 -0.28 -20.11
N ALA A 143 -2.70 -0.49 -19.55
CA ALA A 143 -3.86 0.33 -19.86
C ALA A 143 -3.74 1.77 -19.33
N HIS A 144 -3.24 1.97 -18.10
CA HIS A 144 -3.22 3.29 -17.47
C HIS A 144 -2.18 3.41 -16.35
N ASP A 145 -1.42 4.52 -16.33
CA ASP A 145 -0.45 4.82 -15.27
C ASP A 145 -1.06 5.71 -14.16
N TYR A 146 -1.80 5.10 -13.24
CA TYR A 146 -2.31 5.82 -12.06
C TYR A 146 -1.22 6.32 -11.13
N PHE A 147 -0.02 5.73 -11.16
CA PHE A 147 1.07 6.18 -10.30
C PHE A 147 1.57 7.56 -10.77
N HIS A 148 1.74 7.74 -12.07
CA HIS A 148 2.04 9.05 -12.65
C HIS A 148 0.97 10.08 -12.33
N GLU A 149 -0.32 9.76 -12.51
CA GLU A 149 -1.40 10.69 -12.18
C GLU A 149 -1.36 11.14 -10.71
N GLU A 150 -1.18 10.19 -9.79
CA GLU A 150 -1.15 10.51 -8.37
C GLU A 150 0.13 11.28 -7.98
N LEU A 151 1.27 11.04 -8.64
CA LEU A 151 2.49 11.86 -8.49
C LEU A 151 2.20 13.33 -8.82
N ILE A 152 1.62 13.59 -9.99
CA ILE A 152 1.28 14.96 -10.41
C ILE A 152 0.22 15.56 -9.47
N ARG A 153 -0.84 14.81 -9.17
CA ARG A 153 -1.92 15.29 -8.31
C ARG A 153 -1.45 15.64 -6.90
N ILE A 154 -0.60 14.81 -6.28
CA ILE A 154 -0.24 14.93 -4.87
C ILE A 154 1.09 15.66 -4.67
N LEU A 155 2.15 15.21 -5.35
CA LEU A 155 3.49 15.78 -5.14
C LEU A 155 3.60 17.15 -5.78
N THR A 156 3.00 17.34 -6.95
CA THR A 156 3.12 18.62 -7.67
C THR A 156 1.93 19.55 -7.50
N GLU A 157 0.87 19.11 -6.81
CA GLU A 157 -0.38 19.88 -6.64
C GLU A 157 -1.07 20.19 -7.98
N ASN A 158 -1.02 19.22 -8.89
CA ASN A 158 -1.57 19.30 -10.25
C ASN A 158 -0.76 20.17 -11.23
N ASP A 159 0.47 20.55 -10.90
CA ASP A 159 1.37 21.28 -11.78
C ASP A 159 2.54 20.40 -12.24
N PRO A 160 2.49 19.79 -13.44
CA PRO A 160 3.54 18.87 -13.91
C PRO A 160 4.91 19.50 -14.04
N SER A 161 4.99 20.82 -14.23
CA SER A 161 6.26 21.54 -14.44
C SER A 161 7.21 21.40 -13.25
N ARG A 162 6.67 21.16 -12.04
CA ARG A 162 7.45 21.01 -10.81
C ARG A 162 8.25 19.71 -10.70
N MET A 163 7.98 18.71 -11.55
CA MET A 163 8.76 17.47 -11.55
C MET A 163 10.21 17.69 -11.97
N GLY A 164 10.46 18.70 -12.81
CA GLY A 164 11.78 19.03 -13.35
C GLY A 164 12.19 18.20 -14.56
N ALA A 165 13.23 18.67 -15.26
CA ALA A 165 13.63 18.17 -16.59
C ALA A 165 14.11 16.70 -16.62
N GLY A 166 14.50 16.13 -15.48
CA GLY A 166 14.95 14.74 -15.39
C GLY A 166 13.83 13.71 -15.26
N TYR A 167 12.58 14.14 -15.13
CA TYR A 167 11.46 13.24 -14.89
C TYR A 167 11.09 12.43 -16.15
N PRO A 168 11.12 11.08 -16.11
CA PRO A 168 10.87 10.25 -17.28
C PRO A 168 9.40 10.19 -17.72
N GLY A 169 8.48 10.87 -17.03
CA GLY A 169 7.06 10.86 -17.37
C GLY A 169 6.32 9.57 -16.96
N PRO A 170 5.22 9.22 -17.64
CA PRO A 170 4.45 8.00 -17.38
C PRO A 170 5.21 6.71 -17.75
N MET A 171 5.02 5.64 -16.98
CA MET A 171 5.65 4.33 -17.21
C MET A 171 5.11 3.57 -18.42
N ASN A 172 3.93 3.96 -18.92
CA ASN A 172 3.27 3.32 -20.06
C ASN A 172 3.51 4.05 -21.39
N SER A 173 4.28 5.16 -21.39
CA SER A 173 4.71 5.80 -22.64
C SER A 173 5.65 4.85 -23.40
N LYS A 174 5.38 4.64 -24.70
CA LYS A 174 6.12 3.73 -25.57
C LYS A 174 7.34 4.37 -26.24
N ASP A 175 7.71 5.58 -25.84
CA ASP A 175 8.76 6.35 -26.50
C ASP A 175 10.10 6.19 -25.77
N VAL A 176 10.82 5.11 -26.12
CA VAL A 176 12.29 5.01 -26.09
C VAL A 176 12.75 4.45 -27.43
#